data_AF-A0A531IX15-F1
#
_entry.id   AF-A0A531IX15-F1
#
_cell.length_a   1.000
_cell.length_b   1.000
_cell.length_c   1.000
_cell.angle_alpha   90.00
_cell.angle_beta   90.00
_cell.angle_gamma   90.00
#
_symmetry.space_group_name_H-M   'P 1'
#
loop_
_entity.id
_entity.type
_entity.pdbx_description
1 polymer ?
#
loop_
_entity_poly.entity_id
_entity_poly.type
_entity_poly.pdbx_seq_one_letter_code
_entity_poly.pdbx_strand_id
1 'polypeptide(L)'
;SLDQIIFAGFTHKPAERLAEALVGLAPSGLDRVFYSDSGSTSVEVALKIALGYFGNIGGPRSRIVAMEHSYHGDTIGTMSVGARGVFNAAYEPLLFEVDTIPFPAAGREQETL
;
A
#
# COMPACT_ATOMS: atom_id res chain seq x y z
N SER A 1 -11.48 14.05 25.41
CA SER A 1 -10.69 13.03 24.71
C SER A 1 -10.23 13.60 23.37
N LEU A 2 -9.26 12.97 22.70
CA LEU A 2 -8.70 13.39 21.42
C LEU A 2 -8.91 12.28 20.38
N ASP A 3 -10.15 11.77 20.31
CA ASP A 3 -10.39 10.46 19.71
C ASP A 3 -10.20 10.44 18.18
N GLN A 4 -10.27 11.59 17.50
CA GLN A 4 -9.88 11.72 16.09
C GLN A 4 -9.34 13.12 15.78
N ILE A 5 -8.01 13.29 15.86
CA ILE A 5 -7.32 14.49 15.35
C ILE A 5 -6.61 14.13 14.03
N ILE A 6 -6.79 14.96 13.01
CA ILE A 6 -5.97 14.91 11.79
C ILE A 6 -4.57 15.44 12.13
N PHE A 7 -3.50 14.70 11.83
CA PHE A 7 -2.10 15.11 12.03
C PHE A 7 -1.61 16.19 11.05
N ALA A 8 -2.47 17.16 10.72
CA ALA A 8 -2.19 18.33 9.91
C ALA A 8 -1.66 19.47 10.80
N GLY A 9 -0.45 19.27 11.35
CA GLY A 9 0.18 20.22 12.29
C GLY A 9 -0.13 19.98 13.77
N PHE A 10 -0.83 18.88 14.08
CA PHE A 10 -1.12 18.43 15.44
C PHE A 10 -0.58 17.03 15.66
N THR A 11 -0.24 16.70 16.92
CA THR A 11 0.25 15.40 17.37
C THR A 11 -0.17 15.17 18.82
N HIS A 12 0.01 13.96 19.32
CA HIS A 12 -0.16 13.65 20.73
C HIS A 12 0.83 12.57 21.19
N LYS A 13 1.18 12.61 22.49
CA LYS A 13 2.20 11.74 23.09
C LYS A 13 2.01 10.23 22.79
N PRO A 14 0.79 9.66 22.74
CA PRO A 14 0.61 8.27 22.32
C PRO A 14 1.07 7.97 20.89
N ALA A 15 0.81 8.86 19.92
CA ALA A 15 1.18 8.65 18.52
C ALA A 15 2.69 8.78 18.31
N GLU A 16 3.34 9.68 19.03
CA GLU A 16 4.81 9.82 19.02
C GLU A 16 5.49 8.56 19.55
N ARG A 17 5.07 8.07 20.73
CA ARG A 17 5.62 6.84 21.31
C ARG A 17 5.42 5.62 20.41
N LEU A 18 4.25 5.51 19.79
CA LEU A 18 3.99 4.42 18.85
C LEU A 18 4.88 4.55 17.61
N ALA A 19 5.10 5.76 17.10
CA ALA A 19 5.94 5.97 15.93
C ALA A 19 7.40 5.61 16.22
N GLU A 20 7.93 6.03 17.37
CA GLU A 20 9.27 5.67 17.85
C GLU A 20 9.42 4.14 18.00
N ALA A 21 8.43 3.47 18.59
CA ALA A 21 8.46 2.03 18.77
C ALA A 21 8.40 1.28 17.42
N LEU A 22 7.57 1.73 16.48
CA LEU A 22 7.47 1.14 15.14
C LEU A 22 8.77 1.32 14.35
N VAL A 23 9.37 2.51 14.38
CA VAL A 23 10.68 2.76 13.75
C VAL A 23 11.76 1.88 14.38
N GLY A 24 11.74 1.69 15.71
CA GLY A 24 12.68 0.79 16.39
C GLY A 24 12.56 -0.68 16.01
N LEU A 25 11.41 -1.12 15.49
CA LEU A 25 11.17 -2.48 14.98
C LEU A 25 11.43 -2.61 13.47
N ALA A 26 11.44 -1.50 12.75
CA ALA A 26 11.55 -1.51 11.31
C ALA A 26 13.00 -1.82 10.86
N PRO A 27 13.18 -2.43 9.68
CA PRO A 27 14.50 -2.54 9.05
C PRO A 27 15.17 -1.17 8.87
N SER A 28 16.51 -1.17 8.83
CA SER A 28 17.30 0.04 8.60
C SER A 28 16.85 0.76 7.32
N GLY A 29 16.67 2.09 7.41
CA GLY A 29 16.22 2.94 6.31
C GLY A 29 14.72 3.27 6.33
N LEU A 30 13.94 2.74 7.29
CA LEU A 30 12.53 3.06 7.49
C LEU A 30 12.31 3.90 8.76
N ASP A 31 12.53 5.21 8.65
CA ASP A 31 12.58 6.14 9.80
C ASP A 31 11.31 7.02 9.98
N ARG A 32 10.23 6.69 9.27
CA ARG A 32 9.00 7.51 9.21
C ARG A 32 7.76 6.62 9.28
N VAL A 33 6.74 7.10 10.01
CA VAL A 33 5.43 6.44 10.13
C VAL A 33 4.35 7.36 9.58
N PHE A 34 3.51 6.82 8.72
CA PHE A 34 2.24 7.42 8.33
C PHE A 34 1.12 6.56 8.91
N TYR A 35 0.22 7.16 9.68
CA TYR A 35 -0.93 6.45 10.26
C TYR A 35 -2.12 6.46 9.32
N SER A 36 -2.76 5.31 9.18
CA SER A 36 -4.04 5.13 8.49
C SER A 36 -5.01 4.35 9.36
N ASP A 37 -6.26 4.24 8.92
CA ASP A 37 -7.37 3.67 9.71
C ASP A 37 -7.38 2.12 9.69
N SER A 38 -6.86 1.50 8.63
CA SER A 38 -6.94 0.05 8.40
C SER A 38 -5.84 -0.45 7.46
N GLY A 39 -5.76 -1.78 7.28
CA GLY A 39 -4.86 -2.40 6.31
C GLY A 39 -5.09 -1.89 4.89
N SER A 40 -6.33 -1.86 4.41
CA SER A 40 -6.64 -1.39 3.05
C SER A 40 -6.23 0.07 2.83
N THR A 41 -6.50 0.95 3.80
CA THR A 41 -6.10 2.36 3.71
C THR A 41 -4.58 2.56 3.84
N SER A 42 -3.88 1.66 4.54
CA SER A 42 -2.41 1.68 4.60
C SER A 42 -1.78 1.40 3.23
N VAL A 43 -2.35 0.47 2.47
CA VAL A 43 -1.88 0.14 1.12
C VAL A 43 -2.20 1.27 0.13
N GLU A 44 -3.39 1.90 0.20
CA GLU A 44 -3.70 3.11 -0.58
C GLU A 44 -2.67 4.22 -0.37
N VAL A 45 -2.29 4.46 0.89
CA VAL A 45 -1.24 5.44 1.21
C VAL A 45 0.10 5.01 0.62
N ALA A 46 0.47 3.73 0.74
CA ALA A 46 1.71 3.21 0.17
C ALA A 46 1.78 3.39 -1.36
N LEU A 47 0.69 3.10 -2.08
CA LEU A 47 0.58 3.31 -3.52
C LEU A 47 0.78 4.79 -3.89
N LYS A 48 0.12 5.70 -3.15
CA LYS A 48 0.25 7.15 -3.36
C LYS A 48 1.66 7.65 -3.06
N ILE A 49 2.31 7.16 -2.01
CA ILE A 49 3.70 7.53 -1.69
C ILE A 49 4.65 7.06 -2.80
N ALA A 50 4.51 5.82 -3.28
CA ALA A 50 5.38 5.26 -4.32
C ALA A 50 5.23 6.02 -5.66
N LEU A 51 3.99 6.20 -6.14
CA LEU A 51 3.73 6.93 -7.37
C LEU A 51 4.08 8.42 -7.23
N GLY A 52 3.74 9.03 -6.10
CA GLY A 52 4.03 10.42 -5.81
C GLY A 52 5.53 10.70 -5.73
N TYR A 53 6.33 9.78 -5.18
CA TYR A 53 7.78 9.90 -5.16
C TYR A 53 8.35 10.03 -6.58
N PHE A 54 8.02 9.09 -7.48
CA PHE A 54 8.50 9.14 -8.86
C PHE A 54 7.95 10.35 -9.62
N GLY A 55 6.69 10.73 -9.40
CA GLY A 55 6.15 11.97 -9.96
C GLY A 55 6.93 13.21 -9.52
N ASN A 56 7.27 13.32 -8.23
CA ASN A 56 7.98 14.47 -7.67
C ASN A 56 9.42 14.61 -8.18
N ILE A 57 10.09 13.50 -8.49
CA ILE A 57 11.45 13.52 -9.05
C ILE A 57 11.46 13.48 -10.59
N GLY A 58 10.30 13.53 -11.25
CA GLY A 58 10.17 13.43 -12.71
C GLY A 58 10.57 12.06 -13.28
N GLY A 59 10.54 11.01 -12.46
CA GLY A 59 10.89 9.65 -12.85
C GLY A 59 9.78 8.97 -13.67
N PRO A 60 10.12 8.11 -14.66
CA PRO A 60 9.14 7.51 -15.57
C PRO A 60 8.39 6.30 -14.96
N ARG A 61 8.53 6.04 -13.65
CA ARG A 61 8.00 4.83 -13.01
C ARG A 61 6.60 5.08 -12.46
N SER A 62 5.59 4.70 -13.26
CA SER A 62 4.16 4.86 -12.92
C SER A 62 3.36 3.55 -12.91
N ARG A 63 3.94 2.45 -13.39
CA ARG A 63 3.25 1.16 -13.48
C ARG A 63 3.24 0.46 -12.12
N ILE A 64 2.09 -0.12 -11.78
CA ILE A 64 1.93 -1.00 -10.62
C ILE A 64 1.89 -2.44 -11.13
N VAL A 65 2.63 -3.32 -10.45
CA VAL A 65 2.63 -4.77 -10.71
C VAL A 65 2.12 -5.48 -9.45
N ALA A 66 1.13 -6.34 -9.61
CA ALA A 66 0.59 -7.18 -8.54
C ALA A 66 0.89 -8.66 -8.82
N MET A 67 1.02 -9.45 -7.77
CA MET A 67 1.13 -10.91 -7.92
C MET A 67 -0.25 -11.54 -8.04
N GLU A 68 -0.36 -12.59 -8.86
CA GLU A 68 -1.56 -13.42 -8.90
C GLU A 68 -1.88 -13.98 -7.51
N HIS A 69 -3.17 -14.12 -7.23
CA HIS A 69 -3.72 -14.59 -5.94
C HIS A 69 -3.42 -13.69 -4.73
N SER A 70 -2.93 -12.47 -4.94
CA SER A 70 -2.69 -11.52 -3.85
C SER A 70 -3.98 -10.95 -3.24
N TYR A 71 -3.91 -10.55 -1.98
CA TYR A 71 -4.93 -9.76 -1.30
C TYR A 71 -4.27 -8.54 -0.67
N HIS A 72 -4.81 -7.36 -0.97
CA HIS A 72 -4.27 -6.08 -0.51
C HIS A 72 -5.31 -5.20 0.20
N GLY A 73 -6.54 -5.68 0.35
CA GLY A 73 -7.65 -4.96 0.96
C GLY A 73 -8.86 -4.79 0.03
N ASP A 74 -9.89 -4.14 0.57
CA ASP A 74 -11.22 -4.02 -0.04
C ASP A 74 -11.62 -2.57 -0.41
N THR A 75 -10.69 -1.61 -0.38
CA THR A 75 -10.92 -0.29 -1.03
C THR A 75 -10.78 -0.43 -2.54
N ILE A 76 -11.30 0.54 -3.32
CA ILE A 76 -11.18 0.51 -4.79
C ILE A 76 -9.73 0.37 -5.25
N GLY A 77 -8.78 1.11 -4.67
CA GLY A 77 -7.38 1.01 -5.06
C GLY A 77 -6.71 -0.29 -4.62
N THR A 78 -7.09 -0.84 -3.46
CA THR A 78 -6.53 -2.12 -2.99
C THR A 78 -7.10 -3.33 -3.72
N MET A 79 -8.38 -3.31 -4.06
CA MET A 79 -8.98 -4.27 -4.99
C MET A 79 -8.36 -4.16 -6.39
N SER A 80 -7.93 -2.97 -6.81
CA SER A 80 -7.22 -2.74 -8.08
C SER A 80 -5.86 -3.42 -8.15
N VAL A 81 -5.18 -3.55 -7.01
CA VAL A 81 -3.87 -4.22 -6.91
C VAL A 81 -3.95 -5.62 -6.32
N GLY A 82 -5.15 -6.18 -6.16
CA GLY A 82 -5.41 -7.53 -5.65
C GLY A 82 -5.90 -8.49 -6.73
N ALA A 83 -6.00 -9.78 -6.38
CA ALA A 83 -6.53 -10.80 -7.28
C ALA A 83 -7.97 -10.47 -7.72
N ARG A 84 -8.22 -10.51 -9.03
CA ARG A 84 -9.57 -10.39 -9.60
C ARG A 84 -10.38 -11.65 -9.32
N GLY A 85 -11.68 -11.49 -9.06
CA GLY A 85 -12.56 -12.61 -8.81
C GLY A 85 -13.97 -12.21 -8.37
N VAL A 86 -14.74 -13.19 -7.92
CA VAL A 86 -16.17 -13.02 -7.57
C VAL A 86 -16.42 -11.93 -6.52
N PHE A 87 -15.45 -11.66 -5.64
CA PHE A 87 -15.58 -10.67 -4.57
C PHE A 87 -15.45 -9.22 -5.06
N ASN A 88 -14.74 -8.98 -6.17
CA ASN A 88 -14.56 -7.63 -6.73
C ASN A 88 -15.21 -7.45 -8.11
N ALA A 89 -15.82 -8.49 -8.68
CA ALA A 89 -16.52 -8.44 -9.97
C ALA A 89 -17.58 -7.33 -10.06
N ALA A 90 -18.33 -7.09 -8.98
CA ALA A 90 -19.35 -6.04 -8.96
C ALA A 90 -18.76 -4.62 -9.08
N TYR A 91 -17.48 -4.45 -8.77
CA TYR A 91 -16.78 -3.16 -8.75
C TYR A 91 -15.81 -2.99 -9.91
N GLU A 92 -15.69 -3.98 -10.80
CA GLU A 92 -14.76 -4.00 -11.94
C GLU A 92 -14.70 -2.67 -12.72
N PRO A 93 -15.83 -1.97 -13.04
CA PRO A 93 -15.77 -0.69 -13.75
C PRO A 93 -15.07 0.45 -13.00
N LEU A 94 -14.86 0.32 -11.69
CA LEU A 94 -14.16 1.30 -10.85
C LEU A 94 -12.69 0.97 -10.64
N LEU A 95 -12.27 -0.25 -10.99
CA LEU A 95 -10.92 -0.73 -10.71
C LEU A 95 -9.98 -0.20 -11.80
N PHE A 96 -8.82 0.31 -11.39
CA PHE A 96 -7.79 0.67 -12.36
C PHE A 96 -6.99 -0.57 -12.77
N GLU A 97 -6.42 -0.49 -13.97
CA GLU A 97 -5.60 -1.54 -14.55
C GLU A 97 -4.21 -1.57 -13.92
N VAL A 98 -3.70 -2.78 -13.69
CA VAL A 98 -2.35 -3.06 -13.19
C VAL A 98 -1.79 -4.24 -13.96
N ASP A 99 -0.47 -4.32 -14.04
CA ASP A 99 0.17 -5.54 -14.54
C ASP A 99 0.07 -6.65 -13.49
N THR A 100 -0.13 -7.88 -13.92
CA THR A 100 -0.15 -9.05 -13.03
C THR A 100 0.94 -10.02 -13.42
N ILE A 101 1.66 -10.55 -12.43
CA ILE A 101 2.68 -11.59 -12.61
C ILE A 101 2.34 -12.84 -11.78
N PRO A 102 2.73 -14.04 -12.22
CA PRO A 102 2.52 -15.27 -11.46
C PRO A 102 3.17 -15.21 -10.08
N PHE A 103 2.53 -15.82 -9.08
CA PHE A 103 3.14 -15.96 -7.76
C PHE A 103 4.42 -16.81 -7.84
N PRO A 104 5.54 -16.39 -7.22
CA PRO A 104 6.80 -17.12 -7.29
C PRO A 104 6.65 -18.49 -6.62
N ALA A 105 6.73 -19.55 -7.44
CA ALA A 105 6.78 -20.93 -6.98
C ALA A 105 8.21 -21.45 -7.03
N ALA A 106 8.62 -22.21 -6.02
CA ALA A 106 9.96 -22.80 -5.96
C ALA A 106 10.26 -23.61 -7.24
N GLY A 107 11.38 -23.32 -7.90
CA GLY A 107 11.79 -23.94 -9.16
C GLY A 107 11.12 -23.37 -10.41
N ARG A 108 10.29 -22.32 -10.28
CA ARG A 108 9.62 -21.59 -11.38
C ARG A 108 9.81 -20.08 -11.26
N GLU A 109 10.90 -19.64 -10.65
CA GLU A 109 11.18 -18.22 -10.40
C GLU A 109 11.23 -17.41 -11.70
N GLN A 110 11.73 -18.01 -12.79
CA GLN A 110 11.81 -17.37 -14.10
C GLN A 110 10.44 -17.14 -14.75
N GLU A 111 9.39 -17.83 -14.33
CA GLU A 111 8.01 -17.60 -14.81
C GLU A 111 7.39 -16.35 -14.18
N THR A 112 7.95 -15.88 -13.05
CA THR A 112 7.51 -14.66 -12.35
C THR A 112 8.25 -13.39 -12.80
N LEU A 113 9.44 -13.53 -13.40
CA LEU A 113 10.33 -12.44 -13.83
C LEU A 113 10.13 -12.06 -15.30
#